data_AF-A0A2U1PI59-F1
#
_entry.id   AF-A0A2U1PI59-F1
#
_cell.length_a   1.000
_cell.length_b   1.000
_cell.length_c   1.000
_cell.angle_alpha   90.00
_cell.angle_beta   90.00
_cell.angle_gamma   90.00
#
_symmetry.space_group_name_H-M   'P 1'
#
loop_
_entity.id
_entity.type
_entity.pdbx_description
1 polymer ?
#
loop_
_entity_poly.entity_id
_entity_poly.type
_entity_poly.pdbx_seq_one_letter_code
_entity_poly.pdbx_strand_id
1 'polypeptide(L)'
;MAHIVQFEHLKIPLEDIKAATDNFAYDNCIGQGGFGKVYTGNIIHSAKGKVVVALKRLDPKFGQGDTEFWKEIMMLSNYRHENIVSLLGYCDDSGEKILAYEYASKRSLDLHLANKDLNWAQRLKICLGAARGLEYLHAPADTQLRVLHRDIKSSNILLDENWIAKISDFGLSKFGPANKYFTYLVSNAVGTLGYCDPLYAETGFLTKESDVYSFGVVLFEILCGRLCVDNKDKHRPLVGLARESYEKNIIDEIIFDSVKDDIKPDSLNVFTEIAYQCLNRKREERPLMTQIVEALETALKHQCPEAHKAGILNVKVLRTMDLKRRSFFARSRPYVILKLTESSLPCAKKTKVKDKVNPEWHEEFTFYVDNIDVQRLNIWVLDAALEKQHNIVGMAFLLLENLTPEYQELLDLYIFNVEYRSSIMGNIVIEVVFKPLAHGQIPYTQTEYTSAIHKALARTLKGGGVLVVIVHEARSLQGMNHMNPHVLMLFKDISMKTKTMTNNKDPIWEEVFTFMSEQPPTNETLQLKVISSPMRFIHSEEHIAQIEISLVDVINNKRIIHTYSLQNGMSQLDVELQWRTYGDNKLKTKNSLI
;
A
#
# COMPACT_ATOMS: atom_id res chain seq x y z
N MET A 1 20.33 -13.70 -34.72
CA MET A 1 21.30 -12.58 -34.64
C MET A 1 20.64 -11.24 -34.30
N ALA A 2 19.49 -10.87 -34.88
CA ALA A 2 18.80 -9.61 -34.52
C ALA A 2 18.37 -9.50 -33.03
N HIS A 3 17.98 -10.62 -32.39
CA HIS A 3 17.54 -10.64 -30.98
C HIS A 3 18.66 -10.36 -29.95
N ILE A 4 19.93 -10.63 -30.30
CA ILE A 4 21.07 -10.51 -29.36
C ILE A 4 21.32 -9.03 -29.05
N VAL A 5 21.25 -8.15 -30.06
CA VAL A 5 21.55 -6.72 -29.90
C VAL A 5 20.51 -6.00 -29.02
N GLN A 6 19.25 -6.44 -29.03
CA GLN A 6 18.17 -5.78 -28.29
C GLN A 6 18.31 -5.94 -26.76
N PHE A 7 18.84 -7.08 -26.30
CA PHE A 7 18.88 -7.43 -24.87
C PHE A 7 20.29 -7.45 -24.29
N GLU A 8 21.31 -6.92 -24.98
CA GLU A 8 22.70 -6.93 -24.51
C GLU A 8 22.86 -6.27 -23.12
N HIS A 9 22.04 -5.27 -22.81
CA HIS A 9 22.01 -4.59 -21.51
C HIS A 9 21.58 -5.49 -20.33
N LEU A 10 21.03 -6.68 -20.59
CA LEU A 10 20.64 -7.68 -19.59
C LEU A 10 21.69 -8.80 -19.42
N LYS A 11 22.80 -8.76 -20.17
CA LYS A 11 23.80 -9.81 -20.17
C LYS A 11 24.63 -9.76 -18.89
N ILE A 12 24.76 -10.92 -18.24
CA ILE A 12 25.56 -11.12 -17.03
C ILE A 12 26.75 -12.01 -17.40
N PRO A 13 27.99 -11.59 -17.10
CA PRO A 13 29.18 -12.43 -17.29
C PRO A 13 29.08 -13.75 -16.54
N LEU A 14 29.52 -14.85 -17.16
CA LEU A 14 29.49 -16.17 -16.53
C LEU A 14 30.31 -16.22 -15.23
N GLU A 15 31.43 -15.49 -15.17
CA GLU A 15 32.28 -15.42 -13.98
C GLU A 15 31.55 -14.78 -12.78
N ASP A 16 30.69 -13.79 -13.01
CA ASP A 16 29.87 -13.20 -11.94
C ASP A 16 28.84 -14.19 -11.42
N ILE A 17 28.24 -15.00 -12.30
CA ILE A 17 27.30 -16.06 -11.91
C ILE A 17 27.99 -17.17 -11.12
N LYS A 18 29.19 -17.61 -11.56
CA LYS A 18 29.98 -18.59 -10.81
C LYS A 18 30.35 -18.05 -9.44
N ALA A 19 30.82 -16.81 -9.35
CA ALA A 19 31.13 -16.18 -8.06
C ALA A 19 29.89 -16.08 -7.16
N ALA A 20 28.73 -15.72 -7.72
CA ALA A 20 27.47 -15.59 -6.98
C ALA A 20 26.94 -16.91 -6.43
N THR A 21 27.24 -18.04 -7.08
CA THR A 21 26.72 -19.38 -6.76
C THR A 21 27.74 -20.32 -6.14
N ASP A 22 28.94 -19.82 -5.81
CA ASP A 22 30.09 -20.63 -5.40
C ASP A 22 30.37 -21.78 -6.39
N ASN A 23 30.50 -21.41 -7.66
CA ASN A 23 30.67 -22.33 -8.79
C ASN A 23 29.59 -23.41 -8.88
N PHE A 24 28.32 -23.00 -8.72
CA PHE A 24 27.16 -23.90 -8.71
C PHE A 24 27.24 -24.97 -7.59
N ALA A 25 27.71 -24.57 -6.40
CA ALA A 25 27.76 -25.45 -5.24
C ALA A 25 26.39 -26.08 -4.94
N TYR A 26 26.42 -27.31 -4.41
CA TYR A 26 25.21 -28.07 -4.09
C TYR A 26 24.32 -27.33 -3.09
N ASP A 27 24.91 -26.68 -2.09
CA ASP A 27 24.19 -25.94 -1.04
C ASP A 27 23.41 -24.73 -1.58
N ASN A 28 23.82 -24.22 -2.74
CA ASN A 28 23.12 -23.13 -3.43
C ASN A 28 22.02 -23.64 -4.37
N CYS A 29 21.89 -24.96 -4.60
CA CYS A 29 20.87 -25.53 -5.46
C CYS A 29 19.50 -25.53 -4.76
N ILE A 30 18.59 -24.66 -5.21
CA ILE A 30 17.26 -24.49 -4.63
C ILE A 30 16.17 -25.26 -5.38
N GLY A 31 16.49 -25.90 -6.51
CA GLY A 31 15.53 -26.70 -7.25
C GLY A 31 16.13 -27.39 -8.47
N GLN A 32 15.47 -28.44 -8.93
CA GLN A 32 15.79 -29.14 -10.16
C GLN A 32 14.48 -29.48 -10.89
N GLY A 33 14.30 -28.92 -12.08
CA GLY A 33 13.15 -29.20 -12.95
C GLY A 33 13.58 -29.94 -14.22
N GLY A 34 12.61 -30.22 -15.10
CA GLY A 34 12.87 -30.86 -16.40
C GLY A 34 13.76 -30.04 -17.35
N PHE A 35 13.94 -28.74 -17.06
CA PHE A 35 14.69 -27.81 -17.89
C PHE A 35 16.05 -27.41 -17.31
N GLY A 36 16.44 -27.98 -16.16
CA GLY A 36 17.73 -27.69 -15.53
C GLY A 36 17.63 -27.46 -14.03
N LYS A 37 18.75 -26.99 -13.45
CA LYS A 37 18.88 -26.71 -12.01
C LYS A 37 18.76 -25.22 -11.75
N VAL A 38 18.17 -24.87 -10.62
CA VAL A 38 18.02 -23.50 -10.15
C VAL A 38 18.88 -23.31 -8.92
N TYR A 39 19.72 -22.27 -8.95
CA TYR A 39 20.61 -21.91 -7.84
C TYR A 39 20.20 -20.57 -7.25
N THR A 40 20.46 -20.35 -5.97
CA THR A 40 20.43 -19.01 -5.37
C THR A 40 21.82 -18.39 -5.41
N GLY A 41 21.88 -17.06 -5.50
CA GLY A 41 23.14 -16.34 -5.48
C GLY A 41 22.94 -14.84 -5.29
N ASN A 42 24.02 -14.12 -5.01
CA ASN A 42 23.99 -12.66 -4.91
C ASN A 42 24.70 -12.03 -6.12
N ILE A 43 24.00 -11.20 -6.89
CA ILE A 43 24.59 -10.44 -8.00
C ILE A 43 24.53 -8.93 -7.73
N ILE A 44 25.42 -8.16 -8.38
CA ILE A 44 25.39 -6.70 -8.34
C ILE A 44 24.52 -6.21 -9.50
N HIS A 45 23.34 -5.67 -9.18
CA HIS A 45 22.42 -5.08 -10.13
C HIS A 45 22.63 -3.57 -10.23
N SER A 46 22.77 -3.05 -11.45
CA SER A 46 23.09 -1.63 -11.72
C SER A 46 22.19 -0.62 -11.02
N ALA A 47 20.88 -0.92 -10.91
CA ALA A 47 19.90 -0.03 -10.26
C ALA A 47 19.59 -0.37 -8.79
N LYS A 48 19.91 -1.57 -8.31
CA LYS A 48 19.43 -2.10 -7.01
C LYS A 48 20.56 -2.48 -6.06
N GLY A 49 21.82 -2.36 -6.47
CA GLY A 49 22.96 -2.82 -5.69
C GLY A 49 22.99 -4.34 -5.60
N LYS A 50 23.42 -4.88 -4.46
CA LYS A 50 23.51 -6.33 -4.23
C LYS A 50 22.10 -6.91 -4.04
N VAL A 51 21.71 -7.85 -4.90
CA VAL A 51 20.41 -8.50 -4.89
C VAL A 51 20.54 -10.02 -4.86
N VAL A 52 19.66 -10.68 -4.11
CA VAL A 52 19.51 -12.14 -4.13
C VAL A 52 18.71 -12.53 -5.37
N VAL A 53 19.18 -13.53 -6.10
CA VAL A 53 18.59 -13.96 -7.38
C VAL A 53 18.42 -15.46 -7.46
N ALA A 54 17.47 -15.91 -8.28
CA ALA A 54 17.35 -17.28 -8.72
C ALA A 54 17.99 -17.45 -10.10
N LEU A 55 18.92 -18.40 -10.23
CA LEU A 55 19.72 -18.64 -11.43
C LEU A 55 19.37 -20.01 -12.01
N LYS A 56 18.50 -20.02 -13.02
CA LYS A 56 18.09 -21.23 -13.74
C LYS A 56 19.11 -21.54 -14.81
N ARG A 57 19.97 -22.52 -14.55
CA ARG A 57 20.96 -23.05 -15.49
C ARG A 57 20.30 -24.12 -16.34
N LEU A 58 20.11 -23.83 -17.63
CA LEU A 58 19.47 -24.74 -18.56
C LEU A 58 20.40 -25.89 -18.92
N ASP A 59 19.85 -27.10 -19.03
CA ASP A 59 20.60 -28.29 -19.46
C ASP A 59 20.32 -28.59 -20.94
N PRO A 60 21.32 -28.48 -21.83
CA PRO A 60 21.17 -28.73 -23.28
C PRO A 60 20.66 -30.13 -23.64
N LYS A 61 20.81 -31.12 -22.74
CA LYS A 61 20.46 -32.53 -23.01
C LYS A 61 18.96 -32.78 -23.09
N PHE A 62 18.12 -31.87 -22.59
CA PHE A 62 16.67 -32.05 -22.53
C PHE A 62 15.91 -31.49 -23.76
N GLY A 63 16.61 -31.19 -24.86
CA GLY A 63 15.98 -30.88 -26.15
C GLY A 63 15.33 -29.51 -26.27
N GLN A 64 15.45 -28.67 -25.25
CA GLN A 64 15.11 -27.24 -25.27
C GLN A 64 16.35 -26.46 -24.84
N GLY A 65 16.77 -25.48 -25.61
CA GLY A 65 18.02 -24.79 -25.28
C GLY A 65 18.07 -23.39 -25.83
N ASP A 66 17.89 -23.24 -27.14
CA ASP A 66 18.05 -21.93 -27.76
C ASP A 66 16.71 -21.21 -27.93
N THR A 67 15.71 -21.90 -28.47
CA THR A 67 14.44 -21.26 -28.81
C THR A 67 13.66 -20.86 -27.55
N GLU A 68 13.58 -21.76 -26.57
CA GLU A 68 12.88 -21.54 -25.30
C GLU A 68 13.58 -20.50 -24.44
N PHE A 69 14.91 -20.51 -24.39
CA PHE A 69 15.71 -19.51 -23.71
C PHE A 69 15.45 -18.10 -24.26
N TRP A 70 15.55 -17.93 -25.57
CA TRP A 70 15.29 -16.62 -26.19
C TRP A 70 13.83 -16.21 -26.13
N LYS A 71 12.89 -17.15 -26.17
CA LYS A 71 11.46 -16.87 -25.94
C LYS A 71 11.22 -16.34 -24.53
N GLU A 72 11.78 -17.01 -23.52
CA GLU A 72 11.61 -16.61 -22.13
C GLU A 72 12.20 -15.22 -21.88
N ILE A 73 13.41 -14.94 -22.41
CA ILE A 73 14.01 -13.59 -22.38
C ILE A 73 13.09 -12.55 -23.02
N MET A 74 12.61 -12.82 -24.24
CA MET A 74 11.74 -11.91 -24.97
C MET A 74 10.40 -11.66 -24.27
N MET A 75 9.80 -12.68 -23.68
CA MET A 75 8.54 -12.57 -22.93
C MET A 75 8.76 -11.72 -21.67
N LEU A 76 9.68 -12.12 -20.81
CA LEU A 76 9.88 -11.45 -19.51
C LEU A 76 10.50 -10.05 -19.63
N SER A 77 11.16 -9.74 -20.75
CA SER A 77 11.62 -8.38 -21.02
C SER A 77 10.48 -7.43 -21.39
N ASN A 78 9.43 -7.92 -22.06
CA ASN A 78 8.34 -7.10 -22.60
C ASN A 78 7.07 -7.10 -21.73
N TYR A 79 6.86 -8.14 -20.91
CA TYR A 79 5.65 -8.31 -20.09
C TYR A 79 6.03 -8.22 -18.62
N ARG A 80 5.67 -7.10 -17.98
CA ARG A 80 6.01 -6.82 -16.58
C ARG A 80 4.75 -6.59 -15.78
N HIS A 81 4.58 -7.38 -14.73
CA HIS A 81 3.43 -7.34 -13.83
C HIS A 81 3.86 -7.82 -12.45
N GLU A 82 3.21 -7.37 -11.38
CA GLU A 82 3.53 -7.80 -10.00
C GLU A 82 3.44 -9.33 -9.83
N ASN A 83 2.49 -9.94 -10.54
CA ASN A 83 2.24 -11.39 -10.55
C ASN A 83 2.91 -12.17 -11.69
N ILE A 84 3.95 -11.61 -12.31
CA ILE A 84 4.83 -12.31 -13.26
C ILE A 84 6.26 -12.20 -12.74
N VAL A 85 7.01 -13.30 -12.77
CA VAL A 85 8.39 -13.30 -12.31
C VAL A 85 9.25 -12.34 -13.15
N SER A 86 10.02 -11.49 -12.49
CA SER A 86 10.89 -10.52 -13.16
C SER A 86 12.21 -11.18 -13.59
N LEU A 87 12.55 -11.05 -14.87
CA LEU A 87 13.89 -11.35 -15.38
C LEU A 87 14.82 -10.18 -15.06
N LEU A 88 15.92 -10.46 -14.36
CA LEU A 88 16.96 -9.50 -14.00
C LEU A 88 18.14 -9.53 -14.98
N GLY A 89 18.36 -10.67 -15.65
CA GLY A 89 19.38 -10.80 -16.67
C GLY A 89 19.51 -12.22 -17.20
N TYR A 90 20.46 -12.42 -18.11
CA TYR A 90 20.78 -13.74 -18.65
C TYR A 90 22.28 -13.89 -18.91
N CYS A 91 22.73 -15.13 -19.04
CA CYS A 91 24.06 -15.49 -19.52
C CYS A 91 23.93 -16.43 -20.71
N ASP A 92 24.65 -16.10 -21.79
CA ASP A 92 24.86 -16.95 -22.96
C ASP A 92 26.35 -16.86 -23.30
N ASP A 93 27.16 -17.69 -22.64
CA ASP A 93 28.61 -17.65 -22.71
C ASP A 93 29.18 -19.06 -22.50
N SER A 94 30.22 -19.41 -23.26
CA SER A 94 30.98 -20.65 -23.08
C SER A 94 30.13 -21.94 -23.10
N GLY A 95 29.00 -21.90 -23.83
CA GLY A 95 28.03 -23.00 -23.92
C GLY A 95 27.02 -23.07 -22.76
N GLU A 96 27.10 -22.16 -21.78
CA GLU A 96 26.15 -22.04 -20.69
C GLU A 96 25.00 -21.11 -21.06
N LYS A 97 23.77 -21.53 -20.73
CA LYS A 97 22.57 -20.71 -20.84
C LYS A 97 21.88 -20.61 -19.49
N ILE A 98 21.88 -19.41 -18.93
CA ILE A 98 21.43 -19.18 -17.55
C ILE A 98 20.49 -17.97 -17.53
N LEU A 99 19.34 -18.12 -16.89
CA LEU A 99 18.39 -17.03 -16.66
C LEU A 99 18.44 -16.61 -15.19
N ALA A 100 18.57 -15.31 -14.95
CA ALA A 100 18.60 -14.71 -13.62
C ALA A 100 17.28 -14.00 -13.34
N TYR A 101 16.57 -14.44 -12.31
CA TYR A 101 15.26 -13.91 -11.90
C TYR A 101 15.32 -13.26 -10.53
N GLU A 102 14.30 -12.45 -10.22
CA GLU A 102 14.00 -12.11 -8.83
C GLU A 102 13.83 -13.38 -7.98
N TYR A 103 14.28 -13.33 -6.74
CA TYR A 103 14.21 -14.48 -5.84
C TYR A 103 12.88 -14.52 -5.10
N ALA A 104 11.98 -15.41 -5.53
CA ALA A 104 10.74 -15.71 -4.83
C ALA A 104 11.01 -16.64 -3.63
N SER A 105 11.17 -16.05 -2.45
CA SER A 105 11.72 -16.72 -1.26
C SER A 105 10.89 -17.87 -0.70
N LYS A 106 9.58 -17.90 -0.97
CA LYS A 106 8.69 -19.02 -0.59
C LYS A 106 8.62 -20.12 -1.63
N ARG A 107 9.37 -20.01 -2.75
CA ARG A 107 9.45 -21.02 -3.81
C ARG A 107 8.08 -21.27 -4.46
N SER A 108 7.88 -22.42 -5.10
CA SER A 108 6.70 -22.74 -5.89
C SER A 108 5.50 -23.18 -5.04
N LEU A 109 4.29 -22.88 -5.52
CA LEU A 109 3.02 -23.12 -4.85
C LEU A 109 2.73 -24.60 -4.59
N ASP A 110 3.21 -25.50 -5.46
CA ASP A 110 3.08 -26.96 -5.28
C ASP A 110 3.62 -27.44 -3.92
N LEU A 111 4.64 -26.78 -3.38
CA LEU A 111 5.22 -27.08 -2.06
C LEU A 111 4.31 -26.68 -0.89
N HIS A 112 3.29 -25.85 -1.15
CA HIS A 112 2.42 -25.27 -0.12
C HIS A 112 0.97 -25.74 -0.18
N LEU A 113 0.60 -26.61 -1.13
CA LEU A 113 -0.78 -27.08 -1.28
C LEU A 113 -1.31 -27.72 0.02
N ALA A 114 -0.51 -28.59 0.63
CA ALA A 114 -0.81 -29.26 1.90
C ALA A 114 -0.34 -28.46 3.15
N ASN A 115 0.00 -27.17 3.00
CA ASN A 115 0.44 -26.34 4.12
C ASN A 115 -0.76 -25.95 5.01
N LYS A 116 -0.73 -26.40 6.27
CA LYS A 116 -1.78 -26.16 7.26
C LYS A 116 -1.79 -24.73 7.81
N ASP A 117 -0.68 -24.00 7.66
CA ASP A 117 -0.56 -22.61 8.10
C ASP A 117 -1.20 -21.62 7.10
N LEU A 118 -1.56 -22.10 5.90
CA LEU A 118 -2.27 -21.31 4.90
C LEU A 118 -3.79 -21.42 5.07
N ASN A 119 -4.36 -20.40 5.69
CA ASN A 119 -5.82 -20.21 5.75
C ASN A 119 -6.45 -19.96 4.37
N TRP A 120 -7.77 -20.03 4.30
CA TRP A 120 -8.51 -19.91 3.05
C TRP A 120 -8.37 -18.53 2.40
N ALA A 121 -8.36 -17.46 3.21
CA ALA A 121 -8.19 -16.10 2.69
C ALA A 121 -6.83 -15.92 1.99
N GLN A 122 -5.75 -16.48 2.53
CA GLN A 122 -4.43 -16.42 1.92
C GLN A 122 -4.36 -17.27 0.64
N ARG A 123 -5.00 -18.44 0.63
CA ARG A 123 -5.15 -19.28 -0.58
C ARG A 123 -5.88 -18.52 -1.69
N LEU A 124 -6.98 -17.83 -1.38
CA LEU A 124 -7.70 -16.98 -2.32
C LEU A 124 -6.83 -15.83 -2.86
N LYS A 125 -6.04 -15.17 -2.01
CA LYS A 125 -5.11 -14.11 -2.45
C LYS A 125 -4.07 -14.63 -3.42
N ILE A 126 -3.53 -15.84 -3.18
CA ILE A 126 -2.60 -16.51 -4.10
C ILE A 126 -3.28 -16.80 -5.44
N CYS A 127 -4.49 -17.39 -5.43
CA CYS A 127 -5.28 -17.63 -6.64
C CYS A 127 -5.51 -16.33 -7.42
N LEU A 128 -5.92 -15.28 -6.71
CA LEU A 128 -6.22 -13.97 -7.30
C LEU A 128 -4.99 -13.35 -7.94
N GLY A 129 -3.83 -13.37 -7.28
CA GLY A 129 -2.58 -12.88 -7.85
C GLY A 129 -2.21 -13.64 -9.13
N ALA A 130 -2.25 -14.97 -9.11
CA ALA A 130 -2.00 -15.78 -10.30
C ALA A 130 -3.01 -15.48 -11.42
N ALA A 131 -4.29 -15.31 -11.09
CA ALA A 131 -5.33 -14.97 -12.06
C ALA A 131 -5.07 -13.60 -12.72
N ARG A 132 -4.69 -12.58 -11.95
CA ARG A 132 -4.32 -11.24 -12.47
C ARG A 132 -3.11 -11.28 -13.39
N GLY A 133 -2.09 -12.06 -13.02
CA GLY A 133 -0.93 -12.29 -13.90
C GLY A 133 -1.33 -12.91 -15.24
N LEU A 134 -2.23 -13.91 -15.23
CA LEU A 134 -2.68 -14.58 -16.44
C LEU A 134 -3.66 -13.73 -17.26
N GLU A 135 -4.51 -12.93 -16.61
CA GLU A 135 -5.35 -11.91 -17.23
C GLU A 135 -4.50 -10.90 -18.01
N TYR A 136 -3.45 -10.37 -17.38
CA TYR A 136 -2.52 -9.44 -18.03
C TYR A 136 -1.86 -10.06 -19.28
N LEU A 137 -1.47 -11.33 -19.23
CA LEU A 137 -0.92 -12.04 -20.40
C LEU A 137 -1.97 -12.21 -21.51
N HIS A 138 -3.25 -12.44 -21.15
CA HIS A 138 -4.34 -12.65 -22.09
C HIS A 138 -4.88 -11.36 -22.72
N ALA A 139 -4.83 -10.24 -22.00
CA ALA A 139 -5.34 -8.95 -22.42
C ALA A 139 -4.40 -7.81 -22.01
N PRO A 140 -3.16 -7.77 -22.53
CA PRO A 140 -2.20 -6.75 -22.12
C PRO A 140 -2.64 -5.39 -22.65
N ALA A 141 -2.81 -4.43 -21.74
CA ALA A 141 -3.29 -3.08 -22.07
C ALA A 141 -2.40 -2.37 -23.10
N ASP A 142 -1.08 -2.57 -23.02
CA ASP A 142 -0.08 -1.79 -23.77
C ASP A 142 0.62 -2.55 -24.90
N THR A 143 0.55 -3.89 -24.95
CA THR A 143 1.24 -4.69 -25.97
C THR A 143 0.23 -5.27 -26.95
N GLN A 144 0.38 -4.99 -28.25
CA GLN A 144 -0.58 -5.44 -29.28
C GLN A 144 -0.71 -6.98 -29.46
N LEU A 145 0.03 -7.78 -28.69
CA LEU A 145 0.06 -9.24 -28.78
C LEU A 145 -0.34 -9.87 -27.44
N ARG A 146 -1.17 -10.91 -27.51
CA ARG A 146 -1.53 -11.76 -26.38
C ARG A 146 -0.43 -12.79 -26.14
N VAL A 147 -0.17 -13.17 -24.91
CA VAL A 147 0.69 -14.30 -24.54
C VAL A 147 -0.17 -15.48 -24.07
N LEU A 148 0.07 -16.65 -24.67
CA LEU A 148 -0.49 -17.93 -24.23
C LEU A 148 0.62 -18.72 -23.54
N HIS A 149 0.44 -19.04 -22.26
CA HIS A 149 1.50 -19.61 -21.43
C HIS A 149 1.76 -21.09 -21.72
N ARG A 150 0.70 -21.89 -21.93
CA ARG A 150 0.71 -23.32 -22.27
C ARG A 150 1.22 -24.29 -21.21
N ASP A 151 1.69 -23.80 -20.06
CA ASP A 151 2.22 -24.65 -18.98
C ASP A 151 1.94 -24.04 -17.59
N ILE A 152 0.71 -23.55 -17.41
CA ILE A 152 0.21 -23.13 -16.10
C ILE A 152 0.05 -24.37 -15.22
N LYS A 153 0.72 -24.37 -14.07
CA LYS A 153 0.68 -25.40 -13.03
C LYS A 153 1.21 -24.83 -11.72
N SER A 154 0.90 -25.47 -10.59
CA SER A 154 1.32 -24.99 -9.27
C SER A 154 2.85 -24.89 -9.10
N SER A 155 3.64 -25.75 -9.76
CA SER A 155 5.11 -25.65 -9.75
C SER A 155 5.68 -24.47 -10.54
N ASN A 156 4.89 -23.86 -11.43
CA ASN A 156 5.25 -22.67 -12.21
C ASN A 156 4.66 -21.38 -11.63
N ILE A 157 3.97 -21.44 -10.49
CA ILE A 157 3.51 -20.27 -9.72
C ILE A 157 4.41 -20.15 -8.49
N LEU A 158 5.27 -19.14 -8.48
CA LEU A 158 6.18 -18.86 -7.38
C LEU A 158 5.52 -17.94 -6.35
N LEU A 159 6.02 -17.97 -5.11
CA LEU A 159 5.55 -17.16 -4.00
C LEU A 159 6.73 -16.38 -3.42
N ASP A 160 6.58 -15.07 -3.29
CA ASP A 160 7.58 -14.22 -2.63
C ASP A 160 7.40 -14.19 -1.10
N GLU A 161 8.22 -13.40 -0.41
CA GLU A 161 8.19 -13.26 1.05
C GLU A 161 6.82 -12.85 1.61
N ASN A 162 6.03 -12.13 0.83
CA ASN A 162 4.70 -11.62 1.18
C ASN A 162 3.57 -12.52 0.67
N TRP A 163 3.89 -13.74 0.21
CA TRP A 163 2.95 -14.68 -0.40
C TRP A 163 2.28 -14.15 -1.68
N ILE A 164 2.90 -13.21 -2.37
CA ILE A 164 2.41 -12.73 -3.67
C ILE A 164 2.77 -13.78 -4.73
N ALA A 165 1.76 -14.20 -5.48
CA ALA A 165 1.90 -15.18 -6.55
C ALA A 165 2.57 -14.57 -7.79
N LYS A 166 3.53 -15.28 -8.38
CA LYS A 166 4.30 -14.89 -9.56
C LYS A 166 4.35 -16.03 -10.57
N ILE A 167 3.73 -15.83 -11.74
CA ILE A 167 3.79 -16.80 -12.85
C ILE A 167 5.21 -16.84 -13.43
N SER A 168 5.72 -18.03 -13.70
CA SER A 168 7.08 -18.29 -14.20
C SER A 168 7.09 -19.36 -15.30
N ASP A 169 8.27 -19.57 -15.91
CA ASP A 169 8.53 -20.61 -16.94
C ASP A 169 7.84 -20.36 -18.29
N PHE A 170 8.27 -19.31 -18.97
CA PHE A 170 7.70 -18.87 -20.26
C PHE A 170 8.33 -19.54 -21.49
N GLY A 171 9.19 -20.54 -21.31
CA GLY A 171 9.89 -21.19 -22.41
C GLY A 171 8.96 -21.79 -23.49
N LEU A 172 7.80 -22.30 -23.06
CA LEU A 172 6.80 -22.90 -23.95
C LEU A 172 5.84 -21.88 -24.57
N SER A 173 5.79 -20.65 -24.07
CA SER A 173 4.78 -19.64 -24.39
C SER A 173 4.75 -19.24 -25.87
N LYS A 174 3.60 -18.77 -26.33
CA LYS A 174 3.38 -18.29 -27.70
C LYS A 174 2.65 -16.96 -27.75
N PHE A 175 2.98 -16.14 -28.74
CA PHE A 175 2.19 -14.95 -29.07
C PHE A 175 0.96 -15.32 -29.89
N GLY A 176 -0.17 -14.69 -29.55
CA GLY A 176 -1.40 -14.71 -30.32
C GLY A 176 -1.86 -13.27 -30.67
N PRO A 177 -2.73 -13.10 -31.68
CA PRO A 177 -3.28 -11.79 -31.99
C PRO A 177 -4.18 -11.29 -30.85
N ALA A 178 -3.90 -10.12 -30.28
CA ALA A 178 -4.71 -9.53 -29.20
C ALA A 178 -6.02 -8.89 -29.71
N ASN A 179 -6.04 -8.44 -30.98
CA ASN A 179 -7.15 -7.71 -31.61
C ASN A 179 -8.33 -8.59 -32.06
N LYS A 180 -8.30 -9.89 -31.78
CA LYS A 180 -9.37 -10.83 -32.15
C LYS A 180 -9.84 -11.60 -30.91
N TYR A 181 -11.15 -11.63 -30.72
CA TYR A 181 -11.79 -12.24 -29.56
C TYR A 181 -11.52 -13.76 -29.51
N PHE A 182 -11.62 -14.41 -30.68
CA PHE A 182 -11.29 -15.82 -30.89
C PHE A 182 -10.11 -15.94 -31.85
N THR A 183 -8.99 -16.45 -31.34
CA THR A 183 -7.83 -16.81 -32.14
C THR A 183 -7.37 -18.19 -31.72
N TYR A 184 -7.31 -19.10 -32.69
CA TYR A 184 -6.68 -20.39 -32.50
C TYR A 184 -5.34 -20.39 -33.23
N LEU A 185 -4.33 -20.97 -32.57
CA LEU A 185 -3.04 -21.24 -33.17
C LEU A 185 -2.94 -22.75 -33.40
N VAL A 186 -2.67 -23.17 -34.64
CA VAL A 186 -2.30 -24.56 -34.89
C VAL A 186 -0.89 -24.76 -34.35
N SER A 187 -0.74 -25.68 -33.40
CA SER A 187 0.53 -25.94 -32.73
C SER A 187 0.62 -27.39 -32.27
N ASN A 188 1.82 -27.96 -32.25
CA ASN A 188 2.07 -29.22 -31.55
C ASN A 188 1.59 -29.08 -30.10
N ALA A 189 0.83 -30.06 -29.62
CA ALA A 189 0.38 -30.13 -28.23
C ALA A 189 1.60 -30.32 -27.31
N VAL A 190 1.79 -29.38 -26.39
CA VAL A 190 2.81 -29.45 -25.32
C VAL A 190 2.18 -28.92 -24.04
N GLY A 191 2.69 -29.36 -22.91
CA GLY A 191 2.18 -28.99 -21.58
C GLY A 191 2.35 -30.15 -20.61
N THR A 192 2.16 -29.88 -19.33
CA THR A 192 2.30 -30.91 -18.29
C THR A 192 1.05 -31.81 -18.22
N LEU A 193 1.25 -33.13 -18.12
CA LEU A 193 0.18 -34.11 -17.97
C LEU A 193 -0.69 -33.79 -16.74
N GLY A 194 -2.01 -33.84 -16.90
CA GLY A 194 -2.98 -33.47 -15.86
C GLY A 194 -3.45 -32.02 -15.93
N TYR A 195 -2.62 -31.09 -16.41
CA TYR A 195 -2.97 -29.67 -16.58
C TYR A 195 -3.37 -29.34 -18.03
N CYS A 196 -2.78 -30.04 -19.00
CA CYS A 196 -2.99 -29.76 -20.43
C CYS A 196 -4.47 -29.87 -20.83
N ASP A 197 -4.99 -28.84 -21.51
CA ASP A 197 -6.34 -28.81 -22.06
C ASP A 197 -6.59 -30.02 -22.98
N PRO A 198 -7.55 -30.90 -22.67
CA PRO A 198 -7.78 -32.13 -23.44
C PRO A 198 -8.14 -31.83 -24.89
N LEU A 199 -8.90 -30.75 -25.16
CA LEU A 199 -9.26 -30.41 -26.53
C LEU A 199 -8.05 -29.88 -27.31
N TYR A 200 -7.14 -29.16 -26.65
CA TYR A 200 -5.87 -28.76 -27.25
C TYR A 200 -4.99 -29.97 -27.55
N ALA A 201 -4.90 -30.92 -26.62
CA ALA A 201 -4.15 -32.16 -26.82
C ALA A 201 -4.68 -32.98 -28.01
N GLU A 202 -6.01 -33.04 -28.16
CA GLU A 202 -6.68 -33.78 -29.25
C GLU A 202 -6.60 -33.07 -30.62
N THR A 203 -6.77 -31.75 -30.65
CA THR A 203 -6.96 -30.99 -31.91
C THR A 203 -5.71 -30.23 -32.37
N GLY A 204 -4.75 -29.98 -31.46
CA GLY A 204 -3.62 -29.09 -31.70
C GLY A 204 -3.99 -27.60 -31.78
N PHE A 205 -5.25 -27.23 -31.58
CA PHE A 205 -5.69 -25.83 -31.56
C PHE A 205 -5.44 -25.23 -30.19
N LEU A 206 -4.52 -24.29 -30.10
CA LEU A 206 -4.20 -23.58 -28.88
C LEU A 206 -4.98 -22.26 -28.81
N THR A 207 -5.60 -21.98 -27.66
CA THR A 207 -6.32 -20.73 -27.39
C THR A 207 -6.05 -20.23 -25.96
N LYS A 208 -6.55 -19.04 -25.59
CA LYS A 208 -6.44 -18.53 -24.20
C LYS A 208 -7.19 -19.42 -23.20
N GLU A 209 -8.28 -20.04 -23.67
CA GLU A 209 -9.10 -20.96 -22.90
C GLU A 209 -8.35 -22.25 -22.54
N SER A 210 -7.25 -22.57 -23.23
CA SER A 210 -6.35 -23.68 -22.85
C SER A 210 -5.54 -23.36 -21.58
N ASP A 211 -5.13 -22.11 -21.39
CA ASP A 211 -4.51 -21.68 -20.12
C ASP A 211 -5.57 -21.62 -19.00
N VAL A 212 -6.80 -21.20 -19.31
CA VAL A 212 -7.93 -21.20 -18.35
C VAL A 212 -8.19 -22.61 -17.80
N TYR A 213 -8.19 -23.63 -18.67
CA TYR A 213 -8.34 -25.02 -18.22
C TYR A 213 -7.24 -25.43 -17.24
N SER A 214 -5.98 -25.14 -17.61
CA SER A 214 -4.80 -25.41 -16.78
C SER A 214 -4.90 -24.69 -15.43
N PHE A 215 -5.38 -23.45 -15.41
CA PHE A 215 -5.60 -22.67 -14.19
C PHE A 215 -6.72 -23.26 -13.31
N GLY A 216 -7.81 -23.75 -13.92
CA GLY A 216 -8.87 -24.48 -13.21
C GLY A 216 -8.35 -25.69 -12.44
N VAL A 217 -7.37 -26.41 -13.01
CA VAL A 217 -6.69 -27.52 -12.32
C VAL A 217 -5.97 -27.02 -11.06
N VAL A 218 -5.22 -25.91 -11.18
CA VAL A 218 -4.53 -25.28 -10.04
C VAL A 218 -5.50 -24.83 -8.94
N LEU A 219 -6.67 -24.27 -9.30
CA LEU A 219 -7.69 -23.88 -8.32
C LEU A 219 -8.15 -25.09 -7.48
N PHE A 220 -8.35 -26.26 -8.11
CA PHE A 220 -8.68 -27.48 -7.38
C PHE A 220 -7.51 -28.06 -6.59
N GLU A 221 -6.27 -27.91 -7.06
CA GLU A 221 -5.09 -28.28 -6.25
C GLU A 221 -5.04 -27.50 -4.94
N ILE A 222 -5.31 -26.19 -5.01
CA ILE A 222 -5.35 -25.30 -3.84
C ILE A 222 -6.49 -25.65 -2.89
N LEU A 223 -7.68 -25.94 -3.42
CA LEU A 223 -8.86 -26.33 -2.63
C LEU A 223 -8.66 -27.67 -1.92
N CYS A 224 -8.10 -28.66 -2.63
CA CYS A 224 -7.96 -30.03 -2.14
C CYS A 224 -6.63 -30.27 -1.41
N GLY A 225 -5.70 -29.31 -1.46
CA GLY A 225 -4.40 -29.39 -0.81
C GLY A 225 -3.50 -30.51 -1.34
N ARG A 226 -3.68 -30.91 -2.60
CA ARG A 226 -2.94 -32.01 -3.24
C ARG A 226 -2.67 -31.74 -4.71
N LEU A 227 -1.64 -32.38 -5.26
CA LEU A 227 -1.32 -32.32 -6.68
C LEU A 227 -2.35 -33.06 -7.55
N CYS A 228 -2.52 -32.59 -8.79
CA CYS A 228 -3.46 -33.17 -9.73
C CYS A 228 -3.04 -34.56 -10.23
N VAL A 229 -1.73 -34.78 -10.31
CA VAL A 229 -1.09 -36.06 -10.61
C VAL A 229 0.02 -36.24 -9.57
N ASP A 230 -0.16 -37.19 -8.66
CA ASP A 230 0.90 -37.60 -7.72
C ASP A 230 1.35 -39.03 -8.07
N ASN A 231 2.63 -39.21 -8.34
CA ASN A 231 3.22 -40.52 -8.64
C ASN A 231 3.24 -41.45 -7.43
N LYS A 232 3.05 -40.94 -6.21
CA LYS A 232 3.13 -41.71 -4.97
C LYS A 232 1.77 -42.26 -4.51
N ASP A 233 0.68 -41.80 -5.12
CA ASP A 233 -0.66 -42.01 -4.59
C ASP A 233 -1.56 -42.73 -5.59
N LYS A 234 -2.21 -43.82 -5.15
CA LYS A 234 -3.14 -44.62 -5.99
C LYS A 234 -4.53 -43.96 -6.11
N HIS A 235 -4.61 -42.66 -5.88
CA HIS A 235 -5.88 -41.94 -5.91
C HIS A 235 -6.30 -41.62 -7.35
N ARG A 236 -7.61 -41.43 -7.49
CA ARG A 236 -8.23 -41.01 -8.73
C ARG A 236 -7.64 -39.67 -9.20
N PRO A 237 -7.44 -39.45 -10.52
CA PRO A 237 -6.99 -38.16 -11.04
C PRO A 237 -7.87 -37.01 -10.53
N LEU A 238 -7.22 -35.95 -10.01
CA LEU A 238 -7.91 -34.87 -9.30
C LEU A 238 -9.01 -34.21 -10.13
N VAL A 239 -8.75 -33.96 -11.41
CA VAL A 239 -9.71 -33.33 -12.33
C VAL A 239 -11.01 -34.16 -12.41
N GLY A 240 -10.90 -35.48 -12.53
CA GLY A 240 -12.07 -36.36 -12.59
C GLY A 240 -12.83 -36.42 -11.27
N LEU A 241 -12.11 -36.41 -10.15
CA LEU A 241 -12.69 -36.35 -8.81
C LEU A 241 -13.42 -35.02 -8.56
N ALA A 242 -12.79 -33.90 -8.89
CA ALA A 242 -13.33 -32.55 -8.73
C ALA A 242 -14.64 -32.35 -9.51
N ARG A 243 -14.66 -32.77 -10.79
CA ARG A 243 -15.87 -32.70 -11.62
C ARG A 243 -17.01 -33.52 -11.05
N GLU A 244 -16.75 -34.78 -10.69
CA GLU A 244 -17.78 -35.63 -10.10
C GLU A 244 -18.30 -35.08 -8.77
N SER A 245 -17.40 -34.56 -7.93
CA SER A 245 -17.76 -34.00 -6.63
C SER A 245 -18.62 -32.76 -6.76
N TYR A 246 -18.31 -31.89 -7.73
CA TYR A 246 -19.13 -30.72 -8.08
C TYR A 246 -20.50 -31.14 -8.61
N GLU A 247 -20.54 -32.01 -9.62
CA GLU A 247 -21.78 -32.47 -10.26
C GLU A 247 -22.73 -33.20 -9.29
N LYS A 248 -22.19 -33.87 -8.26
CA LYS A 248 -22.95 -34.57 -7.21
C LYS A 248 -23.24 -33.71 -5.98
N ASN A 249 -22.79 -32.45 -5.92
CA ASN A 249 -22.89 -31.57 -4.75
C ASN A 249 -22.25 -32.16 -3.48
N ILE A 250 -21.08 -32.79 -3.62
CA ILE A 250 -20.29 -33.38 -2.52
C ILE A 250 -18.87 -32.77 -2.45
N ILE A 251 -18.73 -31.51 -2.84
CA ILE A 251 -17.44 -30.79 -2.84
C ILE A 251 -16.77 -30.79 -1.47
N ASP A 252 -17.54 -30.73 -0.39
CA ASP A 252 -17.03 -30.75 0.98
C ASP A 252 -16.19 -32.00 1.31
N GLU A 253 -16.36 -33.10 0.56
CA GLU A 253 -15.60 -34.34 0.74
C GLU A 253 -14.16 -34.26 0.23
N ILE A 254 -13.86 -33.29 -0.64
CA ILE A 254 -12.55 -33.17 -1.30
C ILE A 254 -11.76 -31.94 -0.82
N ILE A 255 -12.36 -31.08 0.01
CA ILE A 255 -11.70 -29.91 0.60
C ILE A 255 -10.57 -30.36 1.52
N PHE A 256 -9.45 -29.65 1.45
CA PHE A 256 -8.33 -29.88 2.36
C PHE A 256 -8.76 -29.66 3.83
N ASP A 257 -8.62 -30.71 4.65
CA ASP A 257 -9.15 -30.75 6.02
C ASP A 257 -8.79 -29.52 6.87
N SER A 258 -7.58 -28.95 6.72
CA SER A 258 -7.14 -27.84 7.57
C SER A 258 -7.82 -26.50 7.26
N VAL A 259 -8.49 -26.36 6.12
CA VAL A 259 -9.23 -25.13 5.76
C VAL A 259 -10.74 -25.34 5.76
N LYS A 260 -11.21 -26.57 5.93
CA LYS A 260 -12.62 -26.93 5.86
C LYS A 260 -13.50 -26.13 6.82
N ASP A 261 -13.03 -25.94 8.06
CA ASP A 261 -13.75 -25.17 9.08
C ASP A 261 -13.58 -23.64 8.95
N ASP A 262 -12.59 -23.17 8.16
CA ASP A 262 -12.32 -21.74 7.93
C ASP A 262 -13.14 -21.17 6.76
N ILE A 263 -13.47 -22.01 5.77
CA ILE A 263 -14.14 -21.56 4.54
C ILE A 263 -15.60 -21.16 4.81
N LYS A 264 -15.98 -19.93 4.41
CA LYS A 264 -17.38 -19.51 4.41
C LYS A 264 -18.14 -20.10 3.21
N PRO A 265 -19.39 -20.54 3.38
CA PRO A 265 -20.18 -21.18 2.31
C PRO A 265 -20.28 -20.34 1.02
N ASP A 266 -20.57 -19.04 1.12
CA ASP A 266 -20.67 -18.17 -0.07
C ASP A 266 -19.32 -18.02 -0.79
N SER A 267 -18.22 -18.00 -0.05
CA SER A 267 -16.87 -17.98 -0.63
C SER A 267 -16.57 -19.27 -1.38
N LEU A 268 -16.91 -20.42 -0.77
CA LEU A 268 -16.74 -21.74 -1.37
C LEU A 268 -17.55 -21.88 -2.66
N ASN A 269 -18.82 -21.47 -2.62
CA ASN A 269 -19.74 -21.59 -3.76
C ASN A 269 -19.20 -20.83 -4.96
N VAL A 270 -18.83 -19.56 -4.79
CA VAL A 270 -18.27 -18.74 -5.88
C VAL A 270 -16.95 -19.34 -6.39
N PHE A 271 -16.06 -19.76 -5.48
CA PHE A 271 -14.76 -20.35 -5.86
C PHE A 271 -14.91 -21.66 -6.65
N THR A 272 -15.77 -22.56 -6.18
CA THR A 272 -15.94 -23.89 -6.78
C THR A 272 -16.69 -23.81 -8.10
N GLU A 273 -17.67 -22.91 -8.21
CA GLU A 273 -18.36 -22.65 -9.47
C GLU A 273 -17.39 -22.17 -10.55
N ILE A 274 -16.59 -21.13 -10.27
CA ILE A 274 -15.65 -20.60 -11.27
C ILE A 274 -14.56 -21.62 -11.61
N ALA A 275 -14.05 -22.36 -10.62
CA ALA A 275 -13.05 -23.41 -10.84
C ALA A 275 -13.61 -24.55 -11.71
N TYR A 276 -14.84 -24.98 -11.47
CA TYR A 276 -15.51 -26.01 -12.27
C TYR A 276 -15.74 -25.55 -13.72
N GLN A 277 -16.22 -24.31 -13.92
CA GLN A 277 -16.42 -23.75 -15.26
C GLN A 277 -15.11 -23.70 -16.08
N CYS A 278 -13.96 -23.45 -15.43
CA CYS A 278 -12.65 -23.52 -16.10
C CYS A 278 -12.35 -24.91 -16.69
N LEU A 279 -12.86 -25.98 -16.08
CA LEU A 279 -12.63 -27.37 -16.51
C LEU A 279 -13.60 -27.86 -17.60
N ASN A 280 -14.47 -26.98 -18.13
CA ASN A 280 -15.40 -27.34 -19.20
C ASN A 280 -14.67 -27.87 -20.46
N ARG A 281 -15.26 -28.87 -21.12
CA ARG A 281 -14.64 -29.46 -22.32
C ARG A 281 -14.73 -28.51 -23.51
N LYS A 282 -15.87 -27.83 -23.69
CA LYS A 282 -16.03 -26.82 -24.72
C LYS A 282 -15.37 -25.51 -24.27
N ARG A 283 -14.63 -24.88 -25.17
CA ARG A 283 -13.84 -23.68 -24.85
C ARG A 283 -14.75 -22.47 -24.62
N GLU A 284 -15.87 -22.42 -25.32
CA GLU A 284 -16.85 -21.34 -25.28
C GLU A 284 -17.63 -21.32 -23.96
N GLU A 285 -17.62 -22.44 -23.22
CA GLU A 285 -18.21 -22.58 -21.88
C GLU A 285 -17.21 -22.27 -20.77
N ARG A 286 -15.94 -21.97 -21.10
CA ARG A 286 -14.93 -21.56 -20.11
C ARG A 286 -14.97 -20.04 -19.92
N PRO A 287 -14.82 -19.54 -18.69
CA PRO A 287 -14.84 -18.12 -18.41
C PRO A 287 -13.58 -17.43 -18.94
N LEU A 288 -13.68 -16.12 -19.14
CA LEU A 288 -12.52 -15.26 -19.38
C LEU A 288 -11.73 -15.07 -18.08
N MET A 289 -10.42 -14.80 -18.18
CA MET A 289 -9.61 -14.49 -17.00
C MET A 289 -10.14 -13.29 -16.21
N THR A 290 -10.73 -12.29 -16.88
CA THR A 290 -11.40 -11.15 -16.22
C THR A 290 -12.54 -11.61 -15.31
N GLN A 291 -13.38 -12.53 -15.79
CA GLN A 291 -14.48 -13.11 -15.01
C GLN A 291 -13.96 -13.98 -13.86
N ILE A 292 -12.83 -14.67 -14.07
CA ILE A 292 -12.17 -15.46 -13.02
C ILE A 292 -11.63 -14.54 -11.91
N VAL A 293 -10.98 -13.43 -12.28
CA VAL A 293 -10.51 -12.42 -11.33
C VAL A 293 -11.68 -11.84 -10.53
N GLU A 294 -12.76 -11.41 -11.20
CA GLU A 294 -13.97 -10.90 -10.55
C GLU A 294 -14.61 -11.92 -9.58
N ALA A 295 -14.68 -13.19 -9.98
CA ALA A 295 -15.20 -14.26 -9.13
C ALA A 295 -14.30 -14.51 -7.92
N LEU A 296 -12.97 -14.54 -8.09
CA LEU A 296 -12.03 -14.71 -6.99
C LEU A 296 -12.02 -13.51 -6.02
N GLU A 297 -12.17 -12.29 -6.52
CA GLU A 297 -12.39 -11.10 -5.69
C GLU A 297 -13.70 -11.20 -4.91
N THR A 298 -14.75 -11.69 -5.54
CA THR A 298 -16.06 -11.91 -4.90
C THR A 298 -15.97 -13.00 -3.83
N ALA A 299 -15.30 -14.12 -4.11
CA ALA A 299 -15.04 -15.18 -3.14
C ALA A 299 -14.22 -14.65 -1.94
N LEU A 300 -13.20 -13.81 -2.19
CA LEU A 300 -12.41 -13.17 -1.15
C LEU A 300 -13.24 -12.18 -0.33
N LYS A 301 -14.12 -11.41 -0.96
CA LYS A 301 -15.08 -10.54 -0.26
C LYS A 301 -16.07 -11.33 0.58
N HIS A 302 -16.56 -12.48 0.12
CA HIS A 302 -17.40 -13.34 0.96
C HIS A 302 -16.62 -13.92 2.14
N GLN A 303 -15.36 -14.32 1.93
CA GLN A 303 -14.51 -14.85 2.99
C GLN A 303 -14.15 -13.78 4.03
N CYS A 304 -13.75 -12.61 3.55
CA CYS A 304 -13.35 -11.44 4.31
C CYS A 304 -14.18 -10.24 3.84
N PRO A 305 -15.46 -10.12 4.29
CA PRO A 305 -16.28 -8.96 3.98
C PRO A 305 -15.50 -7.74 4.44
N GLU A 306 -15.13 -6.89 3.48
CA GLU A 306 -14.14 -5.80 3.59
C GLU A 306 -13.68 -5.56 5.03
N ALA A 307 -12.48 -6.06 5.38
CA ALA A 307 -11.81 -5.55 6.56
C ALA A 307 -11.76 -4.02 6.42
N HIS A 308 -12.39 -3.30 7.35
CA HIS A 308 -12.81 -1.93 7.08
C HIS A 308 -11.58 -1.08 6.75
N LYS A 309 -11.56 -0.51 5.54
CA LYS A 309 -10.50 0.37 5.05
C LYS A 309 -10.44 1.68 5.84
N ALA A 310 -11.49 1.97 6.60
CA ALA A 310 -11.54 3.06 7.53
C ALA A 310 -11.30 2.62 8.97
N GLY A 311 -10.59 3.45 9.72
CA GLY A 311 -10.23 3.12 11.09
C GLY A 311 -9.58 4.26 11.84
N ILE A 312 -9.22 3.97 13.09
CA ILE A 312 -8.50 4.88 13.97
C ILE A 312 -7.03 4.49 13.93
N LEU A 313 -6.20 5.44 13.50
CA LEU A 313 -4.75 5.34 13.49
C LEU A 313 -4.18 6.08 14.69
N ASN A 314 -3.63 5.35 15.66
CA ASN A 314 -2.87 5.93 16.76
C ASN A 314 -1.39 5.89 16.41
N VAL A 315 -0.72 7.02 16.56
CA VAL A 315 0.70 7.18 16.28
C VAL A 315 1.38 7.76 17.50
N LYS A 316 2.33 7.04 18.07
CA LYS A 316 3.15 7.50 19.17
C LYS A 316 4.56 7.78 18.67
N VAL A 317 4.93 9.05 18.63
CA VAL A 317 6.27 9.47 18.24
C VAL A 317 7.20 9.36 19.43
N LEU A 318 8.15 8.43 19.36
CA LEU A 318 9.05 8.15 20.47
C LEU A 318 10.25 9.09 20.46
N ARG A 319 11.06 9.07 19.39
CA ARG A 319 12.34 9.81 19.31
C ARG A 319 12.87 9.95 17.89
N THR A 320 13.86 10.81 17.66
CA THR A 320 14.75 10.72 16.48
C THR A 320 16.09 10.10 16.82
N MET A 321 16.76 9.54 15.81
CA MET A 321 18.11 9.01 15.88
C MET A 321 18.98 9.62 14.77
N ASP A 322 20.26 9.82 15.07
CA ASP A 322 21.29 10.30 14.14
C ASP A 322 20.93 11.55 13.34
N LEU A 323 20.20 12.48 13.95
CA LEU A 323 19.75 13.69 13.29
C LEU A 323 20.92 14.64 13.03
N LYS A 324 21.19 14.94 11.75
CA LYS A 324 22.26 15.87 11.34
C LYS A 324 21.94 17.29 11.79
N ARG A 325 22.85 17.92 12.55
CA ARG A 325 22.73 19.34 12.92
C ARG A 325 22.93 20.24 11.71
N ARG A 326 22.01 21.19 11.51
CA ARG A 326 22.12 22.22 10.46
C ARG A 326 23.10 23.36 10.83
N SER A 327 23.33 23.63 12.12
CA SER A 327 24.29 24.63 12.62
C SER A 327 24.90 24.22 13.96
N PHE A 328 26.21 24.46 14.15
CA PHE A 328 26.96 24.12 15.37
C PHE A 328 26.72 25.10 16.53
N PHE A 329 26.34 26.35 16.24
CA PHE A 329 26.30 27.44 17.22
C PHE A 329 24.88 27.89 17.62
N ALA A 330 23.84 27.36 16.99
CA ALA A 330 22.45 27.73 17.26
C ALA A 330 21.83 26.86 18.37
N ARG A 331 21.08 27.48 19.30
CA ARG A 331 20.23 26.76 20.26
C ARG A 331 19.11 26.06 19.50
N SER A 332 19.00 24.74 19.68
CA SER A 332 18.06 23.87 18.96
C SER A 332 16.88 23.47 19.86
N ARG A 333 15.67 23.52 19.30
CA ARG A 333 14.38 23.16 19.94
C ARG A 333 13.54 22.36 18.94
N PRO A 334 13.88 21.09 18.73
CA PRO A 334 13.19 20.26 17.75
C PRO A 334 11.77 19.89 18.22
N TYR A 335 10.84 19.82 17.28
CA TYR A 335 9.45 19.38 17.48
C TYR A 335 8.91 18.70 16.21
N VAL A 336 7.77 18.01 16.34
CA VAL A 336 7.15 17.26 15.24
C VAL A 336 5.77 17.78 14.86
N ILE A 337 5.45 17.68 13.58
CA ILE A 337 4.11 17.90 13.02
C ILE A 337 3.72 16.65 12.25
N LEU A 338 2.52 16.13 12.49
CA LEU A 338 1.97 15.00 11.76
C LEU A 338 0.72 15.45 10.98
N LYS A 339 0.58 14.98 9.74
CA LYS A 339 -0.60 15.26 8.90
C LYS A 339 -0.93 14.04 8.04
N LEU A 340 -2.21 13.66 8.07
CA LEU A 340 -2.76 12.71 7.12
C LEU A 340 -3.03 13.41 5.78
N THR A 341 -2.72 12.77 4.65
CA THR A 341 -3.16 13.31 3.34
C THR A 341 -4.68 13.48 3.33
N GLU A 342 -5.13 14.60 2.76
CA GLU A 342 -6.56 14.99 2.67
C GLU A 342 -7.21 15.45 3.99
N SER A 343 -6.51 15.39 5.13
CA SER A 343 -6.95 16.06 6.36
C SER A 343 -6.72 17.58 6.30
N SER A 344 -7.72 18.33 6.77
CA SER A 344 -7.70 19.80 6.82
C SER A 344 -6.83 20.38 7.95
N LEU A 345 -6.44 19.57 8.94
CA LEU A 345 -5.72 20.05 10.14
C LEU A 345 -4.47 19.21 10.42
N PRO A 346 -3.27 19.82 10.48
CA PRO A 346 -2.11 19.13 11.01
C PRO A 346 -2.18 19.06 12.55
N CYS A 347 -1.71 17.96 13.12
CA CYS A 347 -1.56 17.82 14.55
C CYS A 347 -0.13 18.17 14.93
N ALA A 348 0.04 19.26 15.69
CA ALA A 348 1.34 19.78 16.09
C ALA A 348 1.38 19.95 17.61
N LYS A 349 2.26 19.21 18.29
CA LYS A 349 2.57 19.42 19.70
C LYS A 349 3.94 20.06 19.84
N LYS A 350 3.99 21.30 20.37
CA LYS A 350 5.25 21.97 20.75
C LYS A 350 5.77 21.34 22.05
N THR A 351 6.60 20.30 21.97
CA THR A 351 7.44 19.84 23.08
C THR A 351 8.86 20.32 22.82
N LYS A 352 9.19 21.51 23.35
CA LYS A 352 10.54 22.07 23.28
C LYS A 352 11.48 21.24 24.15
N VAL A 353 12.10 20.20 23.60
CA VAL A 353 13.24 19.55 24.25
C VAL A 353 14.44 20.47 24.06
N LYS A 354 14.93 21.08 25.14
CA LYS A 354 16.08 22.01 25.06
C LYS A 354 17.35 21.23 24.76
N ASP A 355 18.09 21.68 23.74
CA ASP A 355 19.52 21.39 23.54
C ASP A 355 19.88 19.89 23.41
N LYS A 356 19.04 19.08 22.74
CA LYS A 356 19.37 17.69 22.35
C LYS A 356 19.31 17.51 20.84
N VAL A 357 20.33 16.85 20.28
CA VAL A 357 20.43 16.49 18.85
C VAL A 357 19.39 15.44 18.47
N ASN A 358 19.18 14.47 19.35
CA ASN A 358 18.22 13.39 19.22
C ASN A 358 17.14 13.54 20.31
N PRO A 359 16.07 14.31 20.07
CA PRO A 359 14.95 14.45 20.98
C PRO A 359 14.17 13.14 21.19
N GLU A 360 13.66 12.97 22.40
CA GLU A 360 12.66 11.96 22.77
C GLU A 360 11.39 12.72 23.19
N TRP A 361 10.24 12.37 22.61
CA TRP A 361 8.96 13.05 22.82
C TRP A 361 7.92 12.17 23.52
N HIS A 362 7.81 10.89 23.14
CA HIS A 362 6.75 9.97 23.59
C HIS A 362 5.33 10.53 23.39
N GLU A 363 5.11 11.25 22.29
CA GLU A 363 3.86 11.96 22.03
C GLU A 363 2.89 11.12 21.22
N GLU A 364 1.65 11.01 21.72
CA GLU A 364 0.58 10.28 21.05
C GLU A 364 -0.29 11.22 20.22
N PHE A 365 -0.63 10.76 19.02
CA PHE A 365 -1.50 11.40 18.04
C PHE A 365 -2.55 10.39 17.61
N THR A 366 -3.78 10.86 17.43
CA THR A 366 -4.87 10.01 16.95
C THR A 366 -5.43 10.63 15.68
N PHE A 367 -5.35 9.85 14.61
CA PHE A 367 -5.91 10.17 13.31
C PHE A 367 -7.08 9.25 13.00
N TYR A 368 -8.00 9.79 12.25
CA TYR A 368 -9.03 9.01 11.61
C TYR A 368 -8.64 8.84 10.13
N VAL A 369 -8.72 7.60 9.65
CA VAL A 369 -8.37 7.20 8.29
C VAL A 369 -9.67 6.81 7.59
N ASP A 370 -9.98 7.50 6.50
CA ASP A 370 -11.12 7.25 5.62
C ASP A 370 -10.92 6.01 4.76
N ASN A 371 -9.74 5.91 4.17
CA ASN A 371 -9.38 4.78 3.34
C ASN A 371 -7.87 4.56 3.42
N ILE A 372 -7.50 3.45 4.04
CA ILE A 372 -6.13 3.07 4.32
C ILE A 372 -5.33 2.85 3.02
N ASP A 373 -5.99 2.48 1.92
CA ASP A 373 -5.32 2.19 0.64
C ASP A 373 -4.84 3.45 -0.09
N VAL A 374 -5.40 4.62 0.23
CA VAL A 374 -5.13 5.87 -0.52
C VAL A 374 -4.48 6.95 0.34
N GLN A 375 -4.58 6.85 1.66
CA GLN A 375 -4.04 7.84 2.58
C GLN A 375 -2.63 7.50 3.06
N ARG A 376 -1.83 8.53 3.34
CA ARG A 376 -0.51 8.42 3.94
C ARG A 376 -0.34 9.42 5.08
N LEU A 377 0.45 9.02 6.08
CA LEU A 377 0.85 9.89 7.18
C LEU A 377 2.16 10.59 6.82
N ASN A 378 2.15 11.92 6.85
CA ASN A 378 3.34 12.75 6.71
C ASN A 378 3.82 13.22 8.08
N ILE A 379 5.13 13.14 8.32
CA ILE A 379 5.76 13.50 9.58
C ILE A 379 6.88 14.51 9.30
N TRP A 380 6.73 15.73 9.76
CA TRP A 380 7.78 16.76 9.66
C TRP A 380 8.50 16.92 10.99
N VAL A 381 9.83 16.99 10.93
CA VAL A 381 10.69 17.37 12.05
C VAL A 381 11.17 18.79 11.80
N LEU A 382 10.90 19.70 12.74
CA LEU A 382 11.23 21.12 12.63
C LEU A 382 12.05 21.58 13.84
N ASP A 383 12.83 22.63 13.66
CA ASP A 383 13.61 23.27 14.73
C ASP A 383 13.22 24.75 14.89
N ALA A 384 12.76 25.11 16.09
CA ALA A 384 12.43 26.49 16.45
C ALA A 384 13.66 27.20 17.05
N ALA A 385 14.56 27.68 16.20
CA ALA A 385 15.64 28.57 16.61
C ALA A 385 15.09 29.92 17.13
N LEU A 386 15.89 30.67 17.91
CA LEU A 386 15.49 31.95 18.52
C LEU A 386 15.08 33.04 17.50
N GLU A 387 15.44 32.89 16.22
CA GLU A 387 15.13 33.81 15.13
C GLU A 387 13.85 33.42 14.36
N LYS A 388 12.76 33.10 15.07
CA LYS A 388 11.34 33.07 14.61
C LYS A 388 10.97 32.32 13.29
N GLN A 389 11.90 31.79 12.51
CA GLN A 389 11.67 30.94 11.35
C GLN A 389 11.69 29.48 11.80
N HIS A 390 10.58 28.79 11.54
CA HIS A 390 10.46 27.36 11.72
C HIS A 390 11.26 26.65 10.62
N ASN A 391 12.50 26.24 10.93
CA ASN A 391 13.35 25.58 9.96
C ASN A 391 12.97 24.10 9.87
N ILE A 392 12.53 23.66 8.69
CA ILE A 392 12.30 22.23 8.43
C ILE A 392 13.65 21.52 8.49
N VAL A 393 13.76 20.55 9.40
CA VAL A 393 14.94 19.69 9.53
C VAL A 393 14.85 18.52 8.54
N GLY A 394 13.64 17.97 8.37
CA GLY A 394 13.34 16.98 7.35
C GLY A 394 11.93 16.42 7.47
N MET A 395 11.62 15.45 6.61
CA MET A 395 10.30 14.82 6.51
C MET A 395 10.41 13.31 6.36
N ALA A 396 9.55 12.58 7.04
CA ALA A 396 9.29 11.16 6.83
C ALA A 396 7.82 10.97 6.40
N PHE A 397 7.50 9.82 5.82
CA PHE A 397 6.11 9.45 5.52
C PHE A 397 5.88 7.95 5.71
N LEU A 398 4.64 7.58 5.97
CA LEU A 398 4.16 6.20 6.08
C LEU A 398 2.95 6.02 5.15
N LEU A 399 3.07 5.12 4.18
CA LEU A 399 1.95 4.67 3.35
C LEU A 399 1.07 3.76 4.21
N LEU A 400 -0.22 4.07 4.31
CA LEU A 400 -1.10 3.33 5.21
C LEU A 400 -1.55 1.99 4.63
N GLU A 401 -1.54 1.81 3.30
CA GLU A 401 -1.92 0.56 2.61
C GLU A 401 -1.14 -0.67 3.09
N ASN A 402 0.04 -0.46 3.69
CA ASN A 402 0.89 -1.50 4.25
C ASN A 402 0.46 -1.95 5.66
N LEU A 403 -0.49 -1.28 6.30
CA LEU A 403 -0.96 -1.61 7.64
C LEU A 403 -2.07 -2.66 7.54
N THR A 404 -1.93 -3.77 8.28
CA THR A 404 -3.00 -4.77 8.35
C THR A 404 -4.08 -4.37 9.38
N PRO A 405 -5.29 -4.96 9.32
CA PRO A 405 -6.27 -4.85 10.41
C PRO A 405 -5.65 -5.31 11.76
N GLU A 406 -5.89 -4.55 12.83
CA GLU A 406 -5.32 -4.78 14.18
C GLU A 406 -3.79 -4.66 14.30
N TYR A 407 -3.15 -4.02 13.31
CA TYR A 407 -1.71 -3.81 13.26
C TYR A 407 -1.20 -2.97 14.42
N GLN A 408 -0.15 -3.46 15.09
CA GLN A 408 0.64 -2.74 16.08
C GLN A 408 2.13 -3.01 15.80
N GLU A 409 2.87 -1.99 15.37
CA GLU A 409 4.30 -2.11 15.10
C GLU A 409 5.09 -0.88 15.52
N LEU A 410 6.35 -1.11 15.87
CA LEU A 410 7.37 -0.10 16.09
C LEU A 410 8.14 0.13 14.78
N LEU A 411 7.96 1.29 14.15
CA LEU A 411 8.57 1.63 12.88
C LEU A 411 9.76 2.58 13.05
N ASP A 412 10.81 2.36 12.29
CA ASP A 412 11.96 3.27 12.15
C ASP A 412 11.97 3.86 10.73
N LEU A 413 11.60 5.14 10.61
CA LEU A 413 11.42 5.80 9.32
C LEU A 413 12.57 6.76 9.03
N TYR A 414 13.10 6.71 7.81
CA TYR A 414 14.11 7.67 7.35
C TYR A 414 13.53 9.09 7.23
N ILE A 415 14.26 10.07 7.75
CA ILE A 415 13.98 11.49 7.61
C ILE A 415 14.74 12.01 6.38
N PHE A 416 14.01 12.48 5.37
CA PHE A 416 14.58 13.06 4.15
C PHE A 416 14.70 14.57 4.24
N ASN A 417 15.75 15.13 3.63
CA ASN A 417 15.86 16.57 3.45
C ASN A 417 14.80 17.06 2.43
N VAL A 418 14.06 18.11 2.79
CA VAL A 418 12.95 18.64 1.97
C VAL A 418 13.45 19.42 0.74
N GLU A 419 14.62 20.06 0.82
CA GLU A 419 15.25 20.77 -0.31
C GLU A 419 15.93 19.79 -1.28
N TYR A 420 16.54 18.73 -0.75
CA TYR A 420 17.28 17.72 -1.51
C TYR A 420 16.72 16.32 -1.17
N ARG A 421 15.69 15.88 -1.90
CA ARG A 421 14.93 14.61 -1.68
C ARG A 421 15.79 13.32 -1.63
N SER A 422 17.11 13.41 -1.81
CA SER A 422 18.07 12.30 -1.81
C SER A 422 18.99 12.23 -0.59
N SER A 423 19.01 13.23 0.31
CA SER A 423 19.88 13.20 1.50
C SER A 423 19.11 12.78 2.75
N ILE A 424 19.51 11.64 3.34
CA ILE A 424 19.01 11.17 4.64
C ILE A 424 19.60 12.04 5.76
N MET A 425 18.72 12.57 6.61
CA MET A 425 19.03 13.48 7.71
C MET A 425 19.10 12.77 9.06
N GLY A 426 18.58 11.55 9.17
CA GLY A 426 18.46 10.75 10.39
C GLY A 426 17.23 9.85 10.30
N ASN A 427 16.81 9.28 11.42
CA ASN A 427 15.59 8.45 11.48
C ASN A 427 14.64 8.92 12.58
N ILE A 428 13.36 8.56 12.46
CA ILE A 428 12.32 8.79 13.48
C ILE A 428 11.66 7.46 13.85
N VAL A 429 11.61 7.19 15.16
CA VAL A 429 10.99 5.99 15.70
C VAL A 429 9.57 6.30 16.16
N ILE A 430 8.60 5.57 15.61
CA ILE A 430 7.18 5.70 15.93
C ILE A 430 6.58 4.34 16.28
N GLU A 431 5.61 4.30 17.17
CA GLU A 431 4.70 3.16 17.36
C GLU A 431 3.38 3.49 16.67
N VAL A 432 2.87 2.57 15.85
CA VAL A 432 1.65 2.76 15.07
C VAL A 432 0.65 1.66 15.41
N VAL A 433 -0.59 2.05 15.70
CA VAL A 433 -1.70 1.13 15.94
C VAL A 433 -2.89 1.52 15.07
N PHE A 434 -3.29 0.64 14.14
CA PHE A 434 -4.48 0.83 13.33
C PHE A 434 -5.62 -0.09 13.77
N LYS A 435 -6.77 0.51 14.10
CA LYS A 435 -7.97 -0.20 14.51
C LYS A 435 -9.11 0.07 13.51
N PRO A 436 -9.54 -0.93 12.72
CA PRO A 436 -10.71 -0.80 11.86
C PRO A 436 -11.95 -0.43 12.67
N LEU A 437 -12.87 0.36 12.09
CA LEU A 437 -14.19 0.58 12.70
C LEU A 437 -15.01 -0.73 12.65
N ALA A 438 -16.10 -0.82 13.42
CA ALA A 438 -16.98 -2.01 13.41
C ALA A 438 -18.19 -1.85 12.45
N HIS A 439 -18.68 -2.95 11.89
CA HIS A 439 -19.72 -3.00 10.84
C HIS A 439 -21.03 -2.27 11.17
N GLY A 440 -21.41 -2.16 12.45
CA GLY A 440 -22.60 -1.43 12.91
C GLY A 440 -22.40 0.07 13.18
N GLN A 441 -21.22 0.61 12.92
CA GLN A 441 -20.87 2.02 13.16
C GLN A 441 -20.76 2.85 11.87
N ILE A 442 -21.05 2.24 10.71
CA ILE A 442 -20.89 2.85 9.39
C ILE A 442 -22.26 3.32 8.87
N PRO A 443 -22.53 4.63 8.80
CA PRO A 443 -23.75 5.15 8.18
C PRO A 443 -23.62 5.30 6.66
N TYR A 444 -24.78 5.40 5.99
CA TYR A 444 -24.95 5.23 4.54
C TYR A 444 -24.56 6.45 3.69
N THR A 445 -24.20 7.58 4.30
CA THR A 445 -23.80 8.82 3.60
C THR A 445 -22.55 9.46 4.21
N GLN A 446 -21.72 10.14 3.39
CA GLN A 446 -20.46 10.78 3.82
C GLN A 446 -20.63 11.76 4.99
N THR A 447 -21.76 12.49 5.05
CA THR A 447 -22.04 13.47 6.11
C THR A 447 -22.42 12.80 7.43
N GLU A 448 -23.24 11.74 7.37
CA GLU A 448 -23.59 10.95 8.55
C GLU A 448 -22.36 10.20 9.07
N TYR A 449 -21.48 9.79 8.15
CA TYR A 449 -20.23 9.08 8.40
C TYR A 449 -19.26 9.92 9.21
N THR A 450 -18.96 11.15 8.78
CA THR A 450 -18.17 12.12 9.57
C THR A 450 -18.79 12.39 10.94
N SER A 451 -20.13 12.51 11.03
CA SER A 451 -20.83 12.76 12.29
C SER A 451 -20.77 11.58 13.28
N ALA A 452 -20.93 10.34 12.80
CA ALA A 452 -20.86 9.13 13.63
C ALA A 452 -19.43 8.90 14.17
N ILE A 453 -18.43 9.24 13.36
CA ILE A 453 -17.01 9.09 13.68
C ILE A 453 -16.53 10.16 14.64
N HIS A 454 -16.91 11.43 14.43
CA HIS A 454 -16.69 12.49 15.43
C HIS A 454 -17.36 12.14 16.76
N LYS A 455 -18.57 11.55 16.74
CA LYS A 455 -19.23 11.01 17.94
C LYS A 455 -18.45 9.86 18.57
N ALA A 456 -17.84 8.95 17.79
CA ALA A 456 -17.05 7.84 18.33
C ALA A 456 -15.77 8.32 19.03
N LEU A 457 -15.04 9.25 18.41
CA LEU A 457 -13.88 9.92 19.02
C LEU A 457 -14.30 10.69 20.29
N ALA A 458 -15.42 11.41 20.22
CA ALA A 458 -15.98 12.19 21.33
C ALA A 458 -16.43 11.35 22.54
N ARG A 459 -16.97 10.15 22.32
CA ARG A 459 -17.57 9.28 23.37
C ARG A 459 -16.57 8.87 24.47
N THR A 460 -15.27 9.03 24.24
CA THR A 460 -14.21 8.74 25.22
C THR A 460 -13.93 9.90 26.18
N LEU A 461 -14.48 11.09 25.94
CA LEU A 461 -14.17 12.32 26.67
C LEU A 461 -15.33 12.71 27.60
N LYS A 462 -15.04 12.95 28.88
CA LYS A 462 -16.02 13.40 29.89
C LYS A 462 -15.59 14.73 30.52
N GLY A 463 -16.56 15.61 30.74
CA GLY A 463 -16.38 16.90 31.40
C GLY A 463 -16.12 18.06 30.43
N GLY A 464 -16.59 19.25 30.80
CA GLY A 464 -16.34 20.47 30.06
C GLY A 464 -14.87 20.86 30.03
N GLY A 465 -14.57 21.94 29.31
CA GLY A 465 -13.21 22.44 29.23
C GLY A 465 -13.12 23.84 28.63
N VAL A 466 -11.89 24.18 28.31
CA VAL A 466 -11.48 25.48 27.85
C VAL A 466 -10.75 25.32 26.52
N LEU A 467 -11.32 25.92 25.47
CA LEU A 467 -10.65 26.11 24.19
C LEU A 467 -9.83 27.40 24.26
N VAL A 468 -8.51 27.28 24.17
CA VAL A 468 -7.59 28.41 24.07
C VAL A 468 -7.22 28.58 22.60
N VAL A 469 -7.42 29.79 22.08
CA VAL A 469 -7.07 30.18 20.70
C VAL A 469 -5.99 31.24 20.77
N ILE A 470 -4.86 31.00 20.13
CA ILE A 470 -3.75 31.95 20.03
C ILE A 470 -3.61 32.32 18.56
N VAL A 471 -3.81 33.61 18.27
CA VAL A 471 -3.60 34.17 16.92
C VAL A 471 -2.22 34.82 16.91
N HIS A 472 -1.27 34.18 16.23
CA HIS A 472 0.13 34.62 16.25
C HIS A 472 0.36 35.79 15.30
N GLU A 473 0.30 35.52 14.00
CA GLU A 473 0.57 36.50 12.95
C GLU A 473 -0.16 36.14 11.66
N ALA A 474 -0.27 37.11 10.76
CA ALA A 474 -0.56 36.86 9.35
C ALA A 474 0.57 37.40 8.49
N ARG A 475 0.79 36.80 7.34
CA ARG A 475 1.85 37.16 6.40
C ARG A 475 1.28 37.43 5.02
N SER A 476 1.85 38.43 4.35
CA SER A 476 1.56 38.80 2.97
C SER A 476 0.07 39.02 2.72
N LEU A 477 -0.67 39.65 3.65
CA LEU A 477 -2.09 39.94 3.47
C LEU A 477 -2.30 40.86 2.25
N GLN A 478 -3.22 40.49 1.37
CA GLN A 478 -3.58 41.28 0.20
C GLN A 478 -5.03 41.73 0.35
N GLY A 479 -5.25 43.05 0.37
CA GLY A 479 -6.57 43.67 0.41
C GLY A 479 -6.57 44.93 -0.44
N MET A 480 -7.71 45.24 -1.04
CA MET A 480 -7.90 46.40 -1.91
C MET A 480 -8.08 47.71 -1.11
N ASN A 481 -8.51 47.64 0.15
CA ASN A 481 -8.75 48.80 0.99
C ASN A 481 -7.85 48.84 2.23
N HIS A 482 -7.24 50.01 2.47
CA HIS A 482 -6.52 50.45 3.68
C HIS A 482 -6.29 49.36 4.74
N MET A 483 -5.06 48.85 4.81
CA MET A 483 -4.73 47.56 5.43
C MET A 483 -4.74 47.58 6.96
N ASN A 484 -5.92 47.60 7.56
CA ASN A 484 -6.07 47.51 9.00
C ASN A 484 -6.62 46.13 9.40
N PRO A 485 -5.82 45.05 9.32
CA PRO A 485 -6.32 43.71 9.57
C PRO A 485 -6.63 43.46 11.04
N HIS A 486 -7.64 42.63 11.25
CA HIS A 486 -7.92 41.93 12.50
C HIS A 486 -8.52 40.55 12.19
N VAL A 487 -8.51 39.67 13.18
CA VAL A 487 -9.13 38.34 13.09
C VAL A 487 -10.32 38.29 14.02
N LEU A 488 -11.50 38.03 13.46
CA LEU A 488 -12.73 37.76 14.19
C LEU A 488 -12.88 36.24 14.36
N MET A 489 -12.92 35.79 15.61
CA MET A 489 -13.18 34.41 15.99
C MET A 489 -14.65 34.26 16.37
N LEU A 490 -15.33 33.28 15.79
CA LEU A 490 -16.72 32.92 16.09
C LEU A 490 -16.75 31.47 16.57
N PHE A 491 -17.27 31.27 17.78
CA PHE A 491 -17.48 29.95 18.35
C PHE A 491 -18.82 29.94 19.08
N LYS A 492 -19.76 29.12 18.59
CA LYS A 492 -21.18 29.20 18.97
C LYS A 492 -21.69 30.63 18.78
N ASP A 493 -22.35 31.16 19.80
CA ASP A 493 -22.88 32.53 19.86
C ASP A 493 -21.85 33.55 20.39
N ILE A 494 -20.61 33.12 20.66
CA ILE A 494 -19.56 34.00 21.20
C ILE A 494 -18.66 34.46 20.06
N SER A 495 -18.45 35.78 20.01
CA SER A 495 -17.48 36.40 19.10
C SER A 495 -16.38 37.13 19.88
N MET A 496 -15.15 36.95 19.45
CA MET A 496 -13.98 37.68 19.96
C MET A 496 -13.15 38.18 18.78
N LYS A 497 -12.44 39.29 18.94
CA LYS A 497 -11.56 39.81 17.87
C LYS A 497 -10.20 40.22 18.40
N THR A 498 -9.19 40.10 17.54
CA THR A 498 -7.86 40.67 17.80
C THR A 498 -7.88 42.19 17.67
N LYS A 499 -6.79 42.83 18.13
CA LYS A 499 -6.55 44.25 17.87
C LYS A 499 -6.45 44.49 16.36
N THR A 500 -7.05 45.60 15.92
CA THR A 500 -6.89 46.07 14.55
C THR A 500 -5.50 46.68 14.38
N MET A 501 -4.69 46.12 13.49
CA MET A 501 -3.31 46.57 13.24
C MET A 501 -3.27 47.60 12.13
N THR A 502 -3.00 48.86 12.42
CA THR A 502 -3.09 49.92 11.40
C THR A 502 -2.04 49.78 10.30
N ASN A 503 -2.48 49.81 9.04
CA ASN A 503 -1.65 49.77 7.83
C ASN A 503 -0.56 48.68 7.83
N ASN A 504 -0.89 47.46 8.27
CA ASN A 504 0.07 46.37 8.39
C ASN A 504 -0.31 45.17 7.50
N LYS A 505 0.62 44.75 6.65
CA LYS A 505 0.51 43.64 5.69
C LYS A 505 0.90 42.29 6.32
N ASP A 506 1.71 42.37 7.37
CA ASP A 506 2.27 41.25 8.12
C ASP A 506 2.01 41.47 9.63
N PRO A 507 0.73 41.52 10.06
CA PRO A 507 0.37 41.81 11.44
C PRO A 507 0.82 40.69 12.37
N ILE A 508 1.40 41.07 13.52
CA ILE A 508 1.74 40.18 14.63
C ILE A 508 0.84 40.57 15.80
N TRP A 509 -0.02 39.65 16.23
CA TRP A 509 -0.94 39.85 17.35
C TRP A 509 -0.43 39.20 18.63
N GLU A 510 -0.05 37.91 18.57
CA GLU A 510 0.30 37.10 19.74
C GLU A 510 -0.77 37.16 20.84
N GLU A 511 -2.04 37.24 20.44
CA GLU A 511 -3.17 37.42 21.34
C GLU A 511 -3.80 36.07 21.68
N VAL A 512 -4.18 35.91 22.95
CA VAL A 512 -4.74 34.67 23.50
C VAL A 512 -6.21 34.88 23.87
N PHE A 513 -7.08 34.02 23.34
CA PHE A 513 -8.52 34.02 23.55
C PHE A 513 -8.94 32.70 24.17
N THR A 514 -10.02 32.74 24.93
CA THR A 514 -10.46 31.60 25.74
C THR A 514 -11.97 31.43 25.65
N PHE A 515 -12.41 30.26 25.20
CA PHE A 515 -13.82 29.89 25.13
C PHE A 515 -14.08 28.74 26.09
N MET A 516 -15.02 28.94 27.02
CA MET A 516 -15.45 27.91 27.96
C MET A 516 -16.60 27.12 27.37
N SER A 517 -16.59 25.80 27.55
CA SER A 517 -17.72 24.94 27.18
C SER A 517 -17.96 23.88 28.25
N GLU A 518 -19.23 23.67 28.60
CA GLU A 518 -19.65 22.68 29.61
C GLU A 518 -19.47 21.23 29.14
N GLN A 519 -19.38 21.03 27.82
CA GLN A 519 -19.09 19.76 27.18
C GLN A 519 -18.02 19.93 26.09
N PRO A 520 -17.24 18.89 25.77
CA PRO A 520 -16.29 18.93 24.66
C PRO A 520 -17.00 19.26 23.34
N PRO A 521 -16.58 20.30 22.59
CA PRO A 521 -17.28 20.80 21.41
C PRO A 521 -17.02 19.93 20.17
N THR A 522 -17.42 18.66 20.21
CA THR A 522 -16.98 17.64 19.25
C THR A 522 -17.65 17.70 17.88
N ASN A 523 -18.78 18.42 17.77
CA ASN A 523 -19.50 18.62 16.50
C ASN A 523 -19.52 20.11 16.09
N GLU A 524 -18.71 20.93 16.73
CA GLU A 524 -18.72 22.37 16.55
C GLU A 524 -17.46 22.81 15.82
N THR A 525 -17.57 23.93 15.10
CA THR A 525 -16.45 24.53 14.40
C THR A 525 -16.10 25.88 15.03
N LEU A 526 -14.82 26.21 15.02
CA LEU A 526 -14.35 27.57 15.24
C LEU A 526 -14.19 28.23 13.87
N GLN A 527 -14.88 29.34 13.65
CA GLN A 527 -14.68 30.14 12.44
C GLN A 527 -13.71 31.28 12.73
N LEU A 528 -12.71 31.45 11.86
CA LEU A 528 -11.80 32.58 11.86
C LEU A 528 -12.04 33.41 10.61
N LYS A 529 -12.43 34.67 10.78
CA LYS A 529 -12.61 35.62 9.69
C LYS A 529 -11.50 36.66 9.74
N VAL A 530 -10.66 36.70 8.71
CA VAL A 530 -9.64 37.74 8.53
C VAL A 530 -10.29 38.91 7.82
N ILE A 531 -10.35 40.07 8.48
CA ILE A 531 -11.08 41.25 8.00
C ILE A 531 -10.13 42.45 8.00
N SER A 532 -10.16 43.25 6.92
CA SER A 532 -9.50 44.56 6.86
C SER A 532 -10.53 45.67 7.03
N SER A 533 -10.35 46.51 8.06
CA SER A 533 -11.24 47.64 8.32
C SER A 533 -10.77 48.90 7.59
N PRO A 534 -11.70 49.72 7.06
CA PRO A 534 -11.37 50.95 6.35
C PRO A 534 -10.83 52.05 7.28
N MET A 535 -10.01 52.95 6.75
CA MET A 535 -9.43 54.06 7.52
C MET A 535 -10.42 55.22 7.77
N ARG A 536 -11.54 55.27 7.03
CA ARG A 536 -12.60 56.28 7.10
C ARG A 536 -13.97 55.62 6.91
N PHE A 537 -15.03 56.20 7.48
CA PHE A 537 -16.43 55.71 7.44
C PHE A 537 -17.09 55.61 6.03
N ILE A 538 -16.33 55.80 4.95
CA ILE A 538 -16.85 55.88 3.57
C ILE A 538 -16.75 54.52 2.86
N HIS A 539 -15.92 53.60 3.34
CA HIS A 539 -15.71 52.29 2.71
C HIS A 539 -16.27 51.19 3.62
N SER A 540 -16.69 50.06 3.05
CA SER A 540 -17.15 48.88 3.81
C SER A 540 -15.96 48.02 4.26
N GLU A 541 -16.15 47.19 5.29
CA GLU A 541 -15.16 46.18 5.68
C GLU A 541 -14.88 45.20 4.54
N GLU A 542 -13.60 44.82 4.41
CA GLU A 542 -13.15 43.85 3.40
C GLU A 542 -12.90 42.50 4.07
N HIS A 543 -13.62 41.47 3.64
CA HIS A 543 -13.42 40.10 4.08
C HIS A 543 -12.29 39.44 3.28
N ILE A 544 -11.12 39.26 3.90
CA ILE A 544 -9.93 38.69 3.26
C ILE A 544 -10.03 37.16 3.20
N ALA A 545 -10.50 36.53 4.27
CA ALA A 545 -10.63 35.08 4.33
C ALA A 545 -11.59 34.62 5.43
N GLN A 546 -12.13 33.42 5.25
CA GLN A 546 -12.84 32.66 6.29
C GLN A 546 -12.24 31.25 6.37
N ILE A 547 -11.87 30.84 7.56
CA ILE A 547 -11.34 29.51 7.87
C ILE A 547 -12.32 28.85 8.85
N GLU A 548 -12.70 27.61 8.56
CA GLU A 548 -13.52 26.80 9.47
C GLU A 548 -12.69 25.65 10.03
N ILE A 549 -12.69 25.52 11.35
CA ILE A 549 -11.83 24.57 12.05
C ILE A 549 -12.71 23.60 12.84
N SER A 550 -12.65 22.31 12.49
CA SER A 550 -13.26 21.24 13.28
C SER A 550 -12.57 21.11 14.63
N LEU A 551 -13.32 21.19 15.73
CA LEU A 551 -12.73 21.14 17.08
C LEU A 551 -12.46 19.72 17.58
N VAL A 552 -13.02 18.68 16.94
CA VAL A 552 -12.78 17.28 17.33
C VAL A 552 -11.29 16.93 17.28
N ASP A 553 -10.56 17.42 16.28
CA ASP A 553 -9.12 17.17 16.12
C ASP A 553 -8.32 17.86 17.23
N VAL A 554 -8.73 19.08 17.60
CA VAL A 554 -8.13 19.87 18.69
C VAL A 554 -8.33 19.17 20.03
N ILE A 555 -9.51 18.60 20.25
CA ILE A 555 -9.87 17.90 21.48
C ILE A 555 -9.06 16.61 21.61
N ASN A 556 -9.03 15.77 20.58
CA ASN A 556 -8.31 14.49 20.60
C ASN A 556 -6.80 14.68 20.76
N ASN A 557 -6.24 15.64 20.01
CA ASN A 557 -4.80 15.88 20.03
C ASN A 557 -4.37 16.87 21.12
N LYS A 558 -5.32 17.42 21.89
CA LYS A 558 -5.19 18.46 22.93
C LYS A 558 -4.64 19.81 22.47
N ARG A 559 -3.83 19.83 21.41
CA ARG A 559 -3.21 21.02 20.85
C ARG A 559 -2.95 20.85 19.35
N ILE A 560 -3.29 21.90 18.60
CA ILE A 560 -3.06 22.00 17.16
C ILE A 560 -2.39 23.33 16.87
N ILE A 561 -1.46 23.34 15.92
CA ILE A 561 -0.77 24.54 15.46
C ILE A 561 -0.73 24.46 13.95
N HIS A 562 -1.26 25.46 13.28
CA HIS A 562 -1.37 25.46 11.82
C HIS A 562 -1.19 26.84 11.21
N THR A 563 -0.54 26.84 10.04
CA THR A 563 -0.47 27.96 9.11
C THR A 563 -1.52 27.74 8.02
N TYR A 564 -2.56 28.56 8.01
CA TYR A 564 -3.63 28.50 7.01
C TYR A 564 -3.29 29.39 5.82
N SER A 565 -3.26 28.81 4.61
CA SER A 565 -3.24 29.58 3.37
C SER A 565 -4.62 30.22 3.14
N LEU A 566 -4.65 31.52 2.87
CA LEU A 566 -5.87 32.27 2.60
C LEU A 566 -6.23 32.22 1.10
N GLN A 567 -7.39 32.76 0.71
CA GLN A 567 -8.04 32.54 -0.61
C GLN A 567 -7.17 32.82 -1.86
N ASN A 568 -6.08 33.59 -1.74
CA ASN A 568 -5.15 33.91 -2.82
C ASN A 568 -3.90 33.00 -2.87
N GLY A 569 -3.76 32.04 -1.95
CA GLY A 569 -2.62 31.11 -1.83
C GLY A 569 -1.31 31.73 -1.33
N MET A 570 -1.16 33.06 -1.40
CA MET A 570 0.03 33.79 -0.96
C MET A 570 -0.05 34.29 0.48
N SER A 571 -1.25 34.68 0.94
CA SER A 571 -1.44 35.15 2.31
C SER A 571 -1.55 33.98 3.28
N GLN A 572 -0.99 34.12 4.47
CA GLN A 572 -0.96 33.07 5.50
C GLN A 572 -1.45 33.59 6.86
N LEU A 573 -2.07 32.72 7.65
CA LEU A 573 -2.45 33.00 9.04
C LEU A 573 -1.96 31.88 9.98
N ASP A 574 -1.19 32.25 11.00
CA ASP A 574 -0.63 31.33 11.99
C ASP A 574 -1.49 31.30 13.26
N VAL A 575 -2.07 30.12 13.55
CA VAL A 575 -3.00 29.92 14.67
C VAL A 575 -2.61 28.70 15.48
N GLU A 576 -2.75 28.82 16.79
CA GLU A 576 -2.60 27.72 17.74
C GLU A 576 -3.90 27.53 18.54
N LEU A 577 -4.36 26.28 18.64
CA LEU A 577 -5.55 25.87 19.37
C LEU A 577 -5.18 24.87 20.45
N GLN A 578 -5.73 25.01 21.65
CA GLN A 578 -5.56 24.04 22.73
C GLN A 578 -6.91 23.74 23.39
N TRP A 579 -7.18 22.46 23.62
CA TRP A 579 -8.30 22.03 24.45
C TRP A 579 -7.79 21.56 25.81
N ARG A 580 -8.34 22.12 26.89
CA ARG A 580 -8.01 21.74 28.27
C ARG A 580 -9.28 21.31 29.00
N THR A 581 -9.32 20.09 29.51
CA THR A 581 -10.44 19.59 30.31
C THR A 581 -10.42 20.17 31.72
N TYR A 582 -11.60 20.45 32.29
CA TYR A 582 -11.70 20.84 33.69
C TYR A 582 -11.22 19.70 34.59
N GLY A 583 -10.06 19.88 35.24
CA GLY A 583 -9.45 18.88 36.12
C GLY A 583 -7.94 18.68 35.91
N ASP A 584 -7.39 19.05 34.75
CA ASP A 584 -5.95 18.95 34.45
C ASP A 584 -5.17 20.16 35.06
N ASN A 585 -5.07 20.15 36.39
CA ASN A 585 -4.15 20.86 37.30
C ASN A 585 -4.16 22.40 37.48
N LYS A 586 -4.34 22.80 38.76
CA LYS A 586 -3.81 23.99 39.46
C LYS A 586 -3.70 25.28 38.62
N LEU A 587 -4.75 26.09 38.66
CA LEU A 587 -4.68 27.53 38.41
C LEU A 587 -3.65 28.18 39.34
N LYS A 588 -2.40 28.34 38.88
CA LYS A 588 -1.56 29.46 39.32
C LYS A 588 -2.01 30.69 38.54
N THR A 589 -3.13 31.26 38.96
CA THR A 589 -3.47 32.64 38.60
C THR A 589 -2.45 33.56 39.25
N LYS A 590 -1.56 34.13 38.42
CA LYS A 590 -0.91 35.39 38.75
C LYS A 590 -1.71 36.48 38.04
N ASN A 591 -2.40 37.28 38.86
CA ASN A 591 -2.93 38.61 38.61
C ASN A 591 -4.00 38.77 37.52
N SER A 592 -5.25 38.94 37.97
CA SER A 592 -6.06 40.09 37.58
C SER A 592 -6.98 40.43 38.74
N LEU A 593 -6.82 41.65 39.26
CA LEU A 593 -7.70 42.29 40.24
C LEU A 593 -9.12 42.46 39.68
N ILE A 594 -10.08 42.57 40.60
CA ILE A 594 -11.47 42.98 40.41
C ILE A 594 -11.56 44.25 39.55
#